data_AF-A0A412PL22-F1
#
_entry.id   AF-A0A412PL22-F1
#
_cell.length_a   1.000
_cell.length_b   1.000
_cell.length_c   1.000
_cell.angle_alpha   90.00
_cell.angle_beta   90.00
_cell.angle_gamma   90.00
#
_symmetry.space_group_name_H-M   'P 1'
#
loop_
_entity.id
_entity.type
_entity.pdbx_description
1 polymer ?
#
loop_
_entity_poly.entity_id
_entity_poly.type
_entity_poly.pdbx_seq_one_letter_code
_entity_poly.pdbx_strand_id
1 'polypeptide(L)' 'MSDYKHRMIDEYKQLKERANKLGTMISHYYAGTLDFKPTCPIELLETQYYTMSAYLKILEQRAEIEDIEF' A
#
# COMPACT_ATOMS: atom_id res chain seq x y z
N MET A 1 23.94 4.61 -7.08
CA MET A 1 22.48 4.75 -7.30
C MET A 1 22.10 6.20 -7.01
N SER A 2 21.30 6.86 -7.87
CA SER A 2 20.96 8.27 -7.65
C SER A 2 20.10 8.42 -6.39
N ASP A 3 20.19 9.59 -5.75
CA ASP A 3 19.41 9.96 -4.56
C ASP A 3 17.88 9.80 -4.80
N TYR A 4 17.45 10.07 -6.03
CA TYR A 4 16.08 9.82 -6.48
C TYR A 4 15.69 8.33 -6.50
N LYS A 5 16.54 7.43 -7.01
CA LYS A 5 16.25 5.98 -7.05
C LYS A 5 16.06 5.42 -5.63
N HIS A 6 16.87 5.86 -4.67
CA HIS A 6 16.69 5.48 -3.27
C HIS A 6 15.36 5.95 -2.69
N ARG A 7 15.00 7.22 -2.91
CA ARG A 7 13.70 7.75 -2.45
C ARG A 7 12.52 6.96 -3.00
N MET A 8 12.57 6.55 -4.27
CA MET A 8 11.50 5.76 -4.88
C MET A 8 11.39 4.36 -4.27
N ILE A 9 12.52 3.71 -3.94
CA ILE A 9 12.53 2.42 -3.26
C ILE A 9 11.97 2.55 -1.83
N ASP A 10 12.37 3.58 -1.10
CA ASP A 10 11.88 3.85 0.24
C ASP A 10 10.37 4.14 0.24
N GLU A 11 9.92 4.94 -0.73
CA GLU A 11 8.49 5.21 -0.96
C GLU A 11 7.71 3.91 -1.22
N TYR A 12 8.17 3.07 -2.14
CA TYR A 12 7.54 1.78 -2.44
C TYR A 12 7.45 0.90 -1.18
N LYS A 13 8.55 0.77 -0.44
CA LYS A 13 8.61 -0.07 0.77
C LYS A 13 7.65 0.41 1.85
N GLN A 14 7.62 1.71 2.12
CA GLN A 14 6.72 2.29 3.12
C GLN A 14 5.25 2.17 2.69
N LEU A 15 4.94 2.44 1.43
CA LEU A 15 3.59 2.32 0.90
C LEU A 15 3.09 0.88 0.96
N LYS A 16 3.92 -0.09 0.56
CA LYS A 16 3.62 -1.53 0.58
C LYS A 16 3.31 -2.02 1.99
N GLU A 17 4.15 -1.65 2.95
CA GLU A 17 3.93 -2.00 4.36
C GLU A 17 2.60 -1.46 4.89
N ARG A 18 2.28 -0.19 4.58
CA ARG A 18 1.01 0.43 4.99
C ARG A 18 -0.19 -0.23 4.29
N ALA A 19 -0.07 -0.54 2.99
CA ALA A 19 -1.13 -1.20 2.22
C ALA A 19 -1.41 -2.60 2.77
N ASN A 20 -0.36 -3.37 3.08
CA ASN A 20 -0.49 -4.70 3.67
C ASN A 20 -1.20 -4.65 5.03
N LYS A 21 -0.79 -3.75 5.92
CA LYS A 21 -1.46 -3.58 7.22
C LYS A 21 -2.93 -3.22 7.08
N LEU A 22 -3.25 -2.30 6.17
CA LEU A 22 -4.63 -1.89 5.91
C LEU A 22 -5.45 -3.05 5.32
N GLY A 23 -4.91 -3.76 4.34
CA GLY A 23 -5.56 -4.93 3.74
C GLY A 23 -5.82 -6.06 4.76
N THR A 24 -4.85 -6.34 5.63
CA THR A 24 -5.02 -7.30 6.73
C THR A 24 -6.13 -6.86 7.68
N MET A 25 -6.16 -5.58 8.07
CA MET A 25 -7.22 -5.05 8.94
C MET A 25 -8.61 -5.14 8.28
N ILE A 26 -8.73 -4.83 6.98
CA ILE A 26 -9.98 -4.98 6.21
C ILE A 26 -10.40 -6.45 6.15
N SER A 27 -9.47 -7.37 5.93
CA SER A 27 -9.75 -8.82 5.94
C SER A 27 -10.31 -9.28 7.28
N HIS A 28 -9.70 -8.84 8.40
CA HIS A 28 -10.21 -9.13 9.75
C HIS A 28 -11.59 -8.54 10.00
N TYR A 29 -11.88 -7.35 9.47
CA TYR A 29 -13.21 -6.73 9.56
C TYR A 29 -14.28 -7.63 8.92
N TYR A 30 -14.07 -8.06 7.67
CA TYR A 30 -15.02 -8.93 6.96
C TYR A 30 -15.11 -10.34 7.53
N ALA A 31 -14.01 -10.86 8.08
CA ALA A 31 -14.00 -12.14 8.78
C ALA A 31 -14.68 -12.08 10.17
N GLY A 32 -15.07 -10.90 10.65
CA GLY A 32 -15.63 -10.71 12.00
C GLY A 32 -14.62 -11.00 13.13
N THR A 33 -13.32 -10.93 12.83
CA THR A 33 -12.21 -11.22 13.77
C THR A 33 -11.47 -9.97 14.22
N LEU A 34 -11.85 -8.80 13.71
CA LEU A 34 -11.28 -7.53 14.14
C LEU A 34 -11.70 -7.22 15.59
N ASP A 35 -10.72 -6.94 16.44
CA ASP A 35 -10.86 -6.71 17.87
C ASP A 35 -11.39 -5.31 18.24
N PHE A 36 -11.51 -4.43 17.24
CA PHE A 36 -12.07 -3.09 17.40
C PHE A 36 -13.06 -2.72 16.30
N LYS A 37 -13.91 -1.73 16.59
CA LYS A 37 -14.79 -1.11 15.60
C LYS A 37 -14.06 0.08 14.94
N PRO A 38 -13.90 0.09 13.60
CA PRO A 38 -13.33 1.25 12.91
C PRO A 38 -14.21 2.49 13.13
N THR A 39 -13.58 3.63 13.43
CA THR A 39 -14.27 4.92 13.47
C THR A 39 -14.49 5.49 12.06
N CYS A 40 -13.63 5.11 11.11
CA CYS A 40 -13.75 5.41 9.70
C CYS A 40 -14.73 4.43 9.02
N PRO A 41 -15.58 4.87 8.08
CA PRO A 41 -16.35 3.96 7.23
C PRO A 41 -15.45 2.94 6.53
N ILE A 42 -15.86 1.67 6.52
CA ILE A 42 -15.02 0.60 5.96
C ILE A 42 -14.78 0.81 4.47
N GLU A 43 -15.77 1.33 3.75
CA GLU A 43 -15.73 1.60 2.31
C GLU A 43 -14.66 2.64 1.96
N LEU A 44 -14.41 3.59 2.87
CA LEU A 44 -13.34 4.58 2.69
C LEU A 44 -11.95 3.96 2.92
N LEU A 45 -11.83 3.05 3.89
CA LEU A 45 -10.59 2.29 4.12
C LEU A 45 -10.29 1.34 2.94
N GLU A 46 -11.31 0.70 2.37
CA GLU A 46 -11.17 -0.08 1.13
C GLU A 46 -10.72 0.78 -0.04
N THR A 47 -11.34 1.94 -0.24
CA THR A 47 -10.94 2.89 -1.29
C THR A 47 -9.49 3.32 -1.11
N GLN A 48 -9.07 3.59 0.13
CA GLN A 48 -7.67 3.89 0.45
C GLN A 48 -6.76 2.71 0.09
N TYR A 49 -7.11 1.48 0.47
CA TYR A 49 -6.34 0.28 0.14
C TYR A 49 -6.20 0.08 -1.38
N TYR A 50 -7.28 0.22 -2.14
CA TYR A 50 -7.25 0.11 -3.61
C TYR A 50 -6.40 1.21 -4.24
N THR A 51 -6.48 2.44 -3.74
CA THR A 51 -5.67 3.56 -4.23
C THR A 51 -4.19 3.31 -3.98
N MET A 52 -3.82 2.83 -2.79
CA MET A 52 -2.44 2.48 -2.45
C MET A 52 -1.94 1.32 -3.32
N SER A 53 -2.76 0.29 -3.53
CA SER A 53 -2.46 -0.86 -4.39
C SER A 53 -2.22 -0.43 -5.84
N ALA A 54 -3.07 0.45 -6.37
CA ALA A 54 -2.91 1.02 -7.70
C ALA A 54 -1.62 1.84 -7.81
N TYR A 55 -1.29 2.64 -6.78
CA TYR A 55 -0.07 3.42 -6.78
C TYR A 55 1.20 2.54 -6.70
N LEU A 56 1.18 1.44 -5.93
CA LEU A 56 2.24 0.43 -5.96
C LEU A 56 2.46 -0.13 -7.37
N LYS A 57 1.39 -0.39 -8.13
CA LYS A 57 1.50 -0.85 -9.53
C LYS A 57 2.11 0.20 -10.45
N ILE A 58 1.86 1.49 -10.21
CA ILE A 58 2.51 2.57 -10.94
C ILE A 58 4.01 2.61 -10.61
N LEU A 59 4.39 2.47 -9.34
CA LEU A 59 5.80 2.42 -8.93
C LEU A 59 6.54 1.21 -9.51
N GLU A 60 5.89 0.04 -9.57
CA GLU A 60 6.42 -1.17 -10.22
C GLU A 60 6.72 -0.93 -11.71
N GLN A 61 5.74 -0.40 -12.46
CA GLN A 61 5.94 -0.09 -13.89
C GLN A 61 7.02 0.97 -14.11
N ARG A 62 7.07 2.00 -13.26
CA ARG A 62 8.13 3.02 -13.33
C ARG A 62 9.50 2.42 -13.08
N ALA A 63 9.63 1.50 -12.13
CA ALA A 63 10.89 0.85 -11.83
C ALA A 63 11.38 -0.01 -13.00
N GLU A 64 10.48 -0.68 -13.72
CA GLU A 64 10.81 -1.39 -14.96
C GLU A 64 11.31 -0.44 -16.05
N ILE A 65 10.67 0.73 -16.23
CA ILE A 65 11.06 1.72 -17.25
C ILE A 65 12.38 2.42 -16.89
N GLU A 66 12.59 2.72 -15.62
CA GLU A 66 13.71 3.52 -15.11
C GLU A 66 14.91 2.66 -14.65
N ASP A 67 14.83 1.33 -14.83
CA ASP A 67 15.83 0.33 -14.45
C ASP A 67 16.20 0.44 -12.95
N ILE A 68 15.19 0.28 -12.10
CA ILE A 68 15.27 0.36 -10.64
C ILE A 68 14.87 -1.00 -10.05
N GLU A 69 15.72 -1.57 -9.20
CA GLU A 69 15.41 -2.80 -8.45
C GLU A 69 14.93 -2.47 -7.03
N PHE A 70 13.92 -3.19 -6.53
CA PHE A 70 13.28 -2.98 -5.21
C PHE A 70 13.82 -3.89 -4.10
#